data_AF-A0A8X6Z0H0-F1
#
_entry.id   AF-A0A8X6Z0H0-F1
#
_cell.length_a   1.000
_cell.length_b   1.000
_cell.length_c   1.000
_cell.angle_alpha   90.00
_cell.angle_beta   90.00
_cell.angle_gamma   90.00
#
_symmetry.space_group_name_H-M   'P 1'
#
loop_
_entity.id
_entity.type
_entity.pdbx_description
1 polymer ?
#
loop_
_entity_poly.entity_id
_entity_poly.type
_entity_poly.pdbx_seq_one_letter_code
_entity_poly.pdbx_strand_id
1 'polypeptide(L)'
;MKVKIFLLVTVLSILVLIKASVIIDGDGNSLSLSDSGILIVGSTEGLELKDLKLTNVSGSRLVMESSTTTLTLMDSWIVLDKDYSFTSGYLEIIGDSKITTSSSAKFSFQGTSVKITPNSSLEIDSWITFSCDPQTNTNTSIFVFDDASSTLILNSCTLHFTLTQQNFTKGQFYVKGQSFLESEARAKTEGIFLGDGSSTANNFFVEYEPGANLKLTQGQLTYKNLDS
;
A
#
# COMPACT_ATOMS: atom_id res chain seq x y z
N MET A 1 9.54 11.67 -20.69
CA MET A 1 10.94 11.84 -20.24
C MET A 1 10.90 12.02 -18.73
N LYS A 2 11.56 11.16 -17.95
CA LYS A 2 11.59 11.29 -16.48
C LYS A 2 12.82 12.06 -16.06
N VAL A 3 12.66 12.97 -15.10
CA VAL A 3 13.79 13.70 -14.48
C VAL A 3 14.31 12.86 -13.32
N LYS A 4 15.61 12.56 -13.31
CA LYS A 4 16.24 11.83 -12.20
C LYS A 4 16.88 12.81 -11.23
N ILE A 5 16.52 12.72 -9.96
CA ILE A 5 17.10 13.47 -8.85
C ILE A 5 17.89 12.48 -8.00
N PHE A 6 19.19 12.73 -7.85
CA PHE A 6 20.03 12.00 -6.89
C PHE A 6 20.01 12.75 -5.57
N LEU A 7 19.80 12.01 -4.48
CA LEU A 7 19.79 12.57 -3.14
C LEU A 7 21.04 12.20 -2.34
N LEU A 8 21.60 13.19 -1.67
CA LEU A 8 22.49 13.03 -0.53
C LEU A 8 21.72 13.56 0.67
N VAL A 9 21.44 12.73 1.68
CA VAL A 9 20.61 13.01 2.89
C VAL A 9 20.03 14.43 2.96
N THR A 10 18.75 14.58 2.61
CA THR A 10 18.10 15.90 2.52
C THR A 10 16.87 15.97 3.42
N VAL A 11 16.70 17.14 4.04
CA VAL A 11 15.46 17.52 4.72
C VAL A 11 14.70 18.48 3.82
N LEU A 12 13.46 18.15 3.51
CA LEU A 12 12.55 19.05 2.81
C LEU A 12 11.76 19.87 3.84
N SER A 13 11.96 21.19 3.84
CA SER A 13 11.30 22.15 4.74
C SER A 13 10.40 23.16 4.04
N ILE A 14 10.17 22.94 2.75
CA ILE A 14 9.30 23.76 1.91
C ILE A 14 8.34 22.86 1.13
N LEU A 15 7.34 23.50 0.51
CA LEU A 15 6.50 22.87 -0.49
C LEU A 15 7.30 22.69 -1.79
N VAL A 16 7.28 21.48 -2.32
CA VAL A 16 7.81 21.14 -3.65
C VAL A 16 6.67 20.63 -4.51
N LEU A 17 6.44 21.30 -5.63
CA LEU A 17 5.47 20.91 -6.65
C LEU A 17 6.21 20.28 -7.83
N ILE A 18 5.91 19.01 -8.09
CA ILE A 18 6.45 18.24 -9.20
C ILE A 18 5.51 18.38 -10.41
N LYS A 19 6.00 19.01 -11.49
CA LYS A 19 5.28 19.23 -12.76
C LYS A 19 5.90 18.46 -13.95
N ALA A 20 6.58 17.37 -13.64
CA ALA A 20 7.05 16.38 -14.60
C ALA A 20 7.14 15.03 -13.89
N SER A 21 7.10 13.91 -14.61
CA SER A 21 7.39 12.62 -13.97
C SER A 21 8.82 12.60 -13.45
N VAL A 22 9.00 12.28 -12.17
CA VAL A 22 10.29 12.34 -11.47
C VAL A 22 10.63 10.97 -10.89
N ILE A 23 11.90 10.63 -10.96
CA ILE A 23 12.51 9.56 -10.15
C ILE A 23 13.39 10.23 -9.10
N ILE A 24 13.10 9.95 -7.84
CA ILE A 24 13.97 10.25 -6.72
C ILE A 24 14.73 8.97 -6.40
N ASP A 25 16.02 8.94 -6.71
CA ASP A 25 16.91 7.80 -6.41
C ASP A 25 17.73 8.15 -5.17
N GLY A 26 17.46 7.46 -4.06
CA GLY A 26 18.06 7.75 -2.76
C GLY A 26 19.38 7.03 -2.52
N ASP A 27 19.73 5.99 -3.28
CA ASP A 27 20.97 5.22 -3.08
C ASP A 27 21.15 4.78 -1.60
N GLY A 28 20.07 4.25 -1.02
CA GLY A 28 19.97 3.80 0.37
C GLY A 28 19.75 4.91 1.41
N ASN A 29 19.64 6.18 1.00
CA ASN A 29 19.49 7.32 1.91
C ASN A 29 18.03 7.62 2.28
N SER A 30 17.87 8.53 3.25
CA SER A 30 16.56 9.05 3.66
C SER A 30 16.29 10.44 3.07
N LEU A 31 15.04 10.66 2.66
CA LEU A 31 14.45 11.97 2.40
C LEU A 31 13.41 12.25 3.49
N SER A 32 13.62 13.29 4.29
CA SER A 32 12.71 13.63 5.39
C SER A 32 11.80 14.79 5.03
N LEU A 33 10.48 14.61 5.11
CA LEU A 33 9.51 15.71 5.07
C LEU A 33 9.46 16.35 6.46
N SER A 34 10.19 17.46 6.69
CA SER A 34 10.13 18.15 7.98
C SER A 34 8.73 18.69 8.28
N ASP A 35 8.56 19.43 9.39
CA ASP A 35 7.23 19.84 9.84
C ASP A 35 6.40 20.61 8.79
N SER A 36 7.08 21.34 7.91
CA SER A 36 6.51 22.10 6.79
C SER A 36 6.78 21.50 5.40
N GLY A 37 7.46 20.35 5.33
CA GLY A 37 7.78 19.69 4.07
C GLY A 37 6.55 19.07 3.43
N ILE A 38 6.25 19.46 2.19
CA ILE A 38 5.14 18.90 1.41
C ILE A 38 5.66 18.58 0.02
N LEU A 39 5.40 17.36 -0.45
CA LEU A 39 5.65 16.91 -1.80
C LEU A 39 4.32 16.74 -2.54
N ILE A 40 4.10 17.55 -3.58
CA ILE A 40 2.89 17.51 -4.41
C ILE A 40 3.26 17.01 -5.79
N VAL A 41 2.62 15.93 -6.23
CA VAL A 41 2.74 15.36 -7.57
C VAL A 41 1.58 15.88 -8.42
N GLY A 42 1.92 16.59 -9.49
CA GLY A 42 0.96 17.19 -10.40
C GLY A 42 0.03 16.17 -11.07
N SER A 43 -1.09 16.67 -11.59
CA SER A 43 -2.21 15.86 -12.11
C SER A 43 -1.92 14.89 -13.28
N THR A 44 -0.81 15.04 -13.99
CA THR A 44 -0.42 14.21 -15.16
C THR A 44 0.90 13.46 -14.93
N GLU A 45 1.47 13.60 -13.75
CA GLU A 45 2.81 13.18 -13.39
C GLU A 45 2.81 11.84 -12.64
N GLY A 46 4.00 11.26 -12.56
CA GLY A 46 4.27 10.10 -11.70
C GLY A 46 5.50 10.39 -10.86
N LEU A 47 5.51 9.86 -9.64
CA LEU A 47 6.65 9.95 -8.74
C LEU A 47 7.16 8.55 -8.44
N GLU A 48 8.42 8.30 -8.75
CA GLU A 48 9.10 7.07 -8.39
C GLU A 48 10.07 7.37 -7.26
N LEU A 49 9.89 6.66 -6.15
CA LEU A 49 10.83 6.64 -5.04
C LEU A 49 11.64 5.36 -5.17
N LYS A 50 12.95 5.48 -5.32
CA LYS A 50 13.84 4.35 -5.53
C LYS A 50 14.92 4.30 -4.46
N ASP A 51 15.10 3.12 -3.87
CA ASP A 51 16.14 2.80 -2.88
C ASP A 51 16.28 3.90 -1.82
N LEU A 52 15.14 4.26 -1.20
CA LEU A 52 15.10 5.37 -0.25
C LEU A 52 14.08 5.18 0.87
N LYS A 53 14.29 5.92 1.96
CA LYS A 53 13.31 6.05 3.04
C LYS A 53 12.71 7.46 3.02
N LEU A 54 11.42 7.55 2.70
CA LEU A 54 10.67 8.80 2.82
C LEU A 54 10.12 8.88 4.25
N THR A 55 10.69 9.76 5.06
CA THR A 55 10.38 9.86 6.49
C THR A 55 9.51 11.05 6.83
N ASN A 56 8.88 10.99 8.01
CA ASN A 56 8.00 12.02 8.56
C ASN A 56 6.76 12.27 7.70
N VAL A 57 6.22 11.20 7.11
CA VAL A 57 4.99 11.23 6.34
C VAL A 57 3.79 11.25 7.31
N SER A 58 2.95 12.26 7.19
CA SER A 58 1.71 12.43 7.97
C SER A 58 0.76 13.41 7.26
N GLY A 59 -0.51 13.42 7.66
CA GLY A 59 -1.54 14.30 7.12
C GLY A 59 -1.59 14.26 5.60
N SER A 60 -1.33 15.41 4.98
CA SER A 60 -1.27 15.59 3.52
C SER A 60 0.12 16.05 3.07
N ARG A 61 1.19 15.45 3.59
CA ARG A 61 2.58 15.81 3.23
C ARG A 61 3.07 15.19 1.93
N LEU A 62 2.50 14.07 1.50
CA LEU A 62 2.71 13.49 0.17
C LEU A 62 1.35 13.48 -0.54
N VAL A 63 1.21 14.29 -1.58
CA VAL A 63 -0.07 14.56 -2.24
C VAL A 63 0.02 14.20 -3.72
N MET A 64 -0.96 13.43 -4.16
CA MET A 64 -1.20 13.12 -5.56
C MET A 64 -2.40 13.97 -6.03
N GLU A 65 -2.23 14.86 -7.00
CA GLU A 65 -3.30 15.81 -7.38
C GLU A 65 -4.43 15.18 -8.22
N SER A 66 -4.22 13.99 -8.80
CA SER A 66 -5.19 13.35 -9.70
C SER A 66 -5.24 11.83 -9.53
N SER A 67 -6.41 11.25 -9.79
CA SER A 67 -6.65 9.80 -9.76
C SER A 67 -5.90 9.04 -10.86
N THR A 68 -5.30 9.74 -11.82
CA THR A 68 -4.48 9.16 -12.89
C THR A 68 -2.98 9.13 -12.57
N THR A 69 -2.56 9.78 -11.49
CA THR A 69 -1.14 9.86 -11.10
C THR A 69 -0.72 8.59 -10.38
N THR A 70 0.56 8.24 -10.46
CA THR A 70 1.11 7.04 -9.81
C THR A 70 2.27 7.40 -8.89
N LEU A 71 2.20 6.92 -7.66
CA LEU A 71 3.35 6.81 -6.76
C LEU A 71 3.90 5.40 -6.89
N THR A 72 5.15 5.27 -7.36
CA THR A 72 5.83 3.98 -7.46
C THR A 72 6.90 3.88 -6.38
N LEU A 73 6.82 2.85 -5.54
CA LEU A 73 7.87 2.49 -4.59
C LEU A 73 8.74 1.39 -5.19
N MET A 74 10.03 1.68 -5.35
CA MET A 74 11.04 0.76 -5.85
C MET A 74 12.06 0.50 -4.73
N ASP A 75 11.98 -0.64 -4.07
CA ASP A 75 12.83 -0.96 -2.90
C ASP A 75 12.85 0.18 -1.86
N SER A 76 11.69 0.77 -1.58
CA SER A 76 11.59 2.04 -0.84
C SER A 76 10.60 1.97 0.31
N TRP A 77 10.86 2.79 1.34
CA TRP A 77 10.06 2.79 2.56
C TRP A 77 9.33 4.11 2.75
N ILE A 78 8.07 4.04 3.16
CA ILE A 78 7.31 5.15 3.72
C ILE A 78 7.35 4.98 5.25
N VAL A 79 7.95 5.96 5.94
CA VAL A 79 8.00 5.99 7.40
C VAL A 79 7.03 7.05 7.90
N LEU A 80 5.93 6.59 8.48
CA LEU A 80 4.89 7.43 9.07
C LEU A 80 5.38 8.04 10.39
N ASP A 81 5.04 9.29 10.61
CA ASP A 81 5.17 9.96 11.92
C ASP A 81 3.84 9.94 12.68
N LYS A 82 2.73 10.08 11.93
CA LYS A 82 1.34 10.06 12.41
C LYS A 82 0.45 9.55 11.29
N ASP A 83 -0.86 9.57 11.52
CA ASP A 83 -1.87 9.27 10.51
C ASP A 83 -1.59 10.02 9.20
N TYR A 84 -1.69 9.29 8.09
CA TYR A 84 -1.48 9.80 6.74
C TYR A 84 -2.63 9.37 5.83
N SER A 85 -2.99 10.25 4.90
CA SER A 85 -4.03 9.99 3.90
C SER A 85 -3.48 10.05 2.49
N PHE A 86 -3.49 8.91 1.80
CA PHE A 86 -3.26 8.82 0.36
C PHE A 86 -4.60 8.97 -0.36
N THR A 87 -4.93 10.20 -0.76
CA THR A 87 -6.30 10.57 -1.16
C THR A 87 -6.63 10.33 -2.64
N SER A 88 -5.63 10.11 -3.48
CA SER A 88 -5.81 10.01 -4.94
C SER A 88 -4.66 9.28 -5.61
N GLY A 89 -4.89 8.78 -6.81
CA GLY A 89 -3.88 8.13 -7.65
C GLY A 89 -3.68 6.64 -7.36
N TYR A 90 -2.68 6.07 -8.01
CA TYR A 90 -2.27 4.68 -7.88
C TYR A 90 -1.03 4.58 -6.99
N LEU A 91 -0.93 3.49 -6.23
CA LEU A 91 0.30 3.06 -5.58
C LEU A 91 0.81 1.81 -6.30
N GLU A 92 2.04 1.85 -6.81
CA GLU A 92 2.67 0.70 -7.47
C GLU A 92 3.93 0.27 -6.73
N ILE A 93 4.12 -1.04 -6.56
CA ILE A 93 5.21 -1.63 -5.80
C ILE A 93 6.07 -2.50 -6.71
N ILE A 94 7.37 -2.17 -6.75
CA ILE A 94 8.41 -2.89 -7.48
C ILE A 94 9.54 -3.20 -6.49
N GLY A 95 9.97 -4.46 -6.43
CA GLY A 95 10.92 -4.92 -5.42
C GLY A 95 10.32 -4.94 -4.02
N ASP A 96 11.15 -4.73 -3.00
CA ASP A 96 10.77 -4.91 -1.59
C ASP A 96 10.54 -3.57 -0.89
N SER A 97 9.27 -3.19 -0.75
CA SER A 97 8.87 -1.92 -0.16
C SER A 97 8.13 -2.09 1.16
N LYS A 98 8.14 -1.05 1.98
CA LYS A 98 7.59 -1.10 3.34
C LYS A 98 6.88 0.19 3.73
N ILE A 99 5.76 0.05 4.44
CA ILE A 99 5.14 1.14 5.20
C ILE A 99 5.34 0.81 6.68
N THR A 100 6.01 1.69 7.40
CA THR A 100 6.42 1.48 8.80
C THR A 100 6.25 2.76 9.63
N THR A 101 6.38 2.63 10.94
CA THR A 101 6.19 3.68 11.94
C THR A 101 6.91 3.28 13.23
N SER A 102 7.25 4.27 14.07
CA SER A 102 7.76 4.02 15.43
C SER A 102 6.65 4.06 16.50
N SER A 103 5.41 4.35 16.11
CA SER A 103 4.24 4.52 16.99
C SER A 103 2.96 4.10 16.28
N SER A 104 1.83 4.02 16.99
CA SER A 104 0.54 3.71 16.35
C SER A 104 0.18 4.76 15.29
N ALA A 105 -0.08 4.33 14.07
CA ALA A 105 -0.46 5.21 12.96
C ALA A 105 -1.48 4.54 12.02
N LYS A 106 -2.35 5.35 11.44
CA LYS A 106 -3.28 4.93 10.38
C LYS A 106 -2.77 5.38 9.01
N PHE A 107 -2.64 4.45 8.08
CA PHE A 107 -2.50 4.76 6.65
C PHE A 107 -3.88 4.67 6.00
N SER A 108 -4.49 5.81 5.67
CA SER A 108 -5.80 5.86 5.02
C SER A 108 -5.62 5.92 3.50
N PHE A 109 -5.96 4.85 2.80
CA PHE A 109 -5.89 4.77 1.35
C PHE A 109 -7.26 5.01 0.73
N GLN A 110 -7.38 6.10 -0.03
CA GLN A 110 -8.57 6.46 -0.81
C GLN A 110 -8.25 6.56 -2.33
N GLY A 111 -7.04 6.16 -2.71
CA GLY A 111 -6.60 6.09 -4.10
C GLY A 111 -7.32 5.01 -4.91
N THR A 112 -6.90 4.83 -6.16
CA THR A 112 -7.52 3.90 -7.10
C THR A 112 -7.13 2.46 -6.82
N SER A 113 -5.84 2.12 -6.80
CA SER A 113 -5.39 0.76 -6.43
C SER A 113 -3.97 0.76 -5.90
N VAL A 114 -3.64 -0.32 -5.19
CA VAL A 114 -2.31 -0.73 -4.76
C VAL A 114 -1.91 -1.93 -5.62
N LYS A 115 -1.02 -1.72 -6.58
CA LYS A 115 -0.53 -2.77 -7.47
C LYS A 115 0.81 -3.30 -6.96
N ILE A 116 0.93 -4.62 -6.82
CA ILE A 116 2.17 -5.31 -6.47
C ILE A 116 2.59 -6.12 -7.69
N THR A 117 3.74 -5.77 -8.28
CA THR A 117 4.26 -6.41 -9.49
C THR A 117 4.87 -7.79 -9.19
N PRO A 118 5.23 -8.60 -10.21
CA PRO A 118 5.85 -9.90 -9.97
C PRO A 118 7.14 -9.80 -9.16
N ASN A 119 7.38 -10.78 -8.30
CA ASN A 119 8.54 -10.89 -7.41
C ASN A 119 8.77 -9.64 -6.55
N SER A 120 7.70 -8.94 -6.20
CA SER A 120 7.73 -7.74 -5.38
C SER A 120 6.89 -7.93 -4.12
N SER A 121 7.25 -7.20 -3.07
CA SER A 121 6.56 -7.26 -1.80
C SER A 121 6.25 -5.88 -1.23
N LEU A 122 5.08 -5.76 -0.61
CA LEU A 122 4.74 -4.63 0.24
C LEU A 122 4.56 -5.13 1.67
N GLU A 123 5.39 -4.66 2.60
CA GLU A 123 5.21 -4.92 4.03
C GLU A 123 4.44 -3.78 4.70
N ILE A 124 3.34 -4.13 5.35
CA ILE A 124 2.67 -3.27 6.32
C ILE A 124 3.16 -3.69 7.70
N ASP A 125 3.93 -2.80 8.33
CA ASP A 125 4.65 -3.10 9.56
C ASP A 125 3.76 -2.94 10.81
N SER A 126 4.33 -3.31 11.95
CA SER A 126 3.63 -3.30 13.23
C SER A 126 3.13 -1.90 13.61
N TRP A 127 2.04 -1.87 14.39
CA TRP A 127 1.37 -0.64 14.84
C TRP A 127 0.69 0.18 13.74
N ILE A 128 0.56 -0.38 12.54
CA ILE A 128 -0.17 0.25 11.44
C ILE A 128 -1.54 -0.36 11.24
N THR A 129 -2.54 0.52 11.15
CA THR A 129 -3.82 0.18 10.51
C THR A 129 -3.78 0.72 9.08
N PHE A 130 -3.68 -0.18 8.09
CA PHE A 130 -3.87 0.17 6.69
C PHE A 130 -5.37 0.11 6.38
N SER A 131 -5.99 1.28 6.25
CA SER A 131 -7.43 1.43 6.07
C SER A 131 -7.74 1.81 4.63
N CYS A 132 -8.38 0.90 3.92
CA CYS A 132 -8.89 1.10 2.58
C CYS A 132 -10.30 1.69 2.62
N ASP A 133 -10.44 2.92 2.14
CA ASP A 133 -11.69 3.66 2.03
C ASP A 133 -11.77 4.34 0.64
N PRO A 134 -11.95 3.56 -0.43
CA PRO A 134 -11.93 4.09 -1.78
C PRO A 134 -13.10 5.07 -1.97
N GLN A 135 -12.85 6.14 -2.74
CA GLN A 135 -13.85 7.19 -3.00
C GLN A 135 -15.14 6.66 -3.65
N THR A 136 -15.07 5.52 -4.34
CA THR A 136 -16.24 4.82 -4.87
C THR A 136 -16.30 3.38 -4.34
N ASN A 137 -17.50 2.93 -3.99
CA ASN A 137 -17.72 1.56 -3.52
C ASN A 137 -17.76 0.52 -4.66
N THR A 138 -17.51 0.95 -5.89
CA THR A 138 -17.51 0.10 -7.09
C THR A 138 -16.19 -0.62 -7.31
N ASN A 139 -15.09 -0.15 -6.71
CA ASN A 139 -13.82 -0.82 -6.84
C ASN A 139 -13.76 -2.03 -5.91
N THR A 140 -13.81 -3.22 -6.49
CA THR A 140 -13.80 -4.48 -5.75
C THR A 140 -12.40 -5.12 -5.64
N SER A 141 -11.35 -4.44 -6.08
CA SER A 141 -9.97 -4.94 -6.07
C SER A 141 -8.98 -3.79 -5.87
N ILE A 142 -8.93 -3.26 -4.65
CA ILE A 142 -7.96 -2.21 -4.31
C ILE A 142 -6.54 -2.77 -4.41
N PHE A 143 -6.30 -3.95 -3.84
CA PHE A 143 -5.04 -4.65 -4.03
C PHE A 143 -5.07 -5.46 -5.31
N VAL A 144 -4.11 -5.21 -6.19
CA VAL A 144 -3.95 -5.88 -7.48
C VAL A 144 -2.59 -6.58 -7.50
N PHE A 145 -2.61 -7.91 -7.59
CA PHE A 145 -1.43 -8.76 -7.66
C PHE A 145 -1.27 -9.20 -9.11
N ASP A 146 -0.11 -8.94 -9.72
CA ASP A 146 0.12 -9.30 -11.12
C ASP A 146 0.19 -10.82 -11.30
N ASP A 147 0.81 -11.54 -10.35
CA ASP A 147 0.87 -13.01 -10.31
C ASP A 147 1.08 -13.57 -8.89
N ALA A 148 1.33 -14.88 -8.79
CA ALA A 148 1.53 -15.62 -7.54
C ALA A 148 2.80 -15.29 -6.76
N SER A 149 3.75 -14.59 -7.38
CA SER A 149 4.95 -14.12 -6.70
C SER A 149 4.76 -12.74 -6.04
N SER A 150 3.69 -12.02 -6.37
CA SER A 150 3.33 -10.74 -5.74
C SER A 150 2.83 -10.97 -4.30
N THR A 151 3.48 -10.30 -3.33
CA THR A 151 3.26 -10.58 -1.90
C THR A 151 2.86 -9.34 -1.11
N LEU A 152 1.78 -9.42 -0.34
CA LEU A 152 1.48 -8.45 0.72
C LEU A 152 1.86 -9.05 2.07
N ILE A 153 2.84 -8.45 2.74
CA ILE A 153 3.35 -8.92 4.02
C ILE A 153 2.59 -8.19 5.15
N LEU A 154 1.97 -8.97 6.04
CA LEU A 154 1.19 -8.46 7.18
C LEU A 154 1.97 -8.70 8.46
N ASN A 155 2.69 -7.69 8.95
CA ASN A 155 3.54 -7.83 10.12
C ASN A 155 2.94 -7.14 11.34
N SER A 156 2.21 -7.91 12.15
CA SER A 156 1.53 -7.42 13.36
C SER A 156 0.71 -6.15 13.13
N CYS A 157 0.00 -6.10 12.00
CA CYS A 157 -0.74 -4.94 11.51
C CYS A 157 -2.24 -5.23 11.40
N THR A 158 -3.04 -4.20 11.15
CA THR A 158 -4.45 -4.34 10.80
C THR A 158 -4.68 -3.93 9.35
N LEU A 159 -5.27 -4.81 8.54
CA LEU A 159 -5.90 -4.41 7.28
C LEU A 159 -7.38 -4.16 7.53
N HIS A 160 -7.83 -2.94 7.28
CA HIS A 160 -9.21 -2.52 7.46
C HIS A 160 -9.82 -2.12 6.12
N PHE A 161 -11.00 -2.64 5.82
CA PHE A 161 -11.78 -2.32 4.62
C PHE A 161 -13.14 -1.75 5.02
N THR A 162 -13.56 -0.65 4.40
CA THR A 162 -14.92 -0.11 4.60
C THR A 162 -15.97 -0.99 3.90
N LEU A 163 -17.14 -0.45 3.55
CA LEU A 163 -18.28 -1.17 2.95
C LEU A 163 -18.05 -1.71 1.52
N THR A 164 -16.80 -1.97 1.13
CA THR A 164 -16.43 -2.44 -0.21
C THR A 164 -16.09 -3.92 -0.19
N GLN A 165 -16.51 -4.64 -1.23
CA GLN A 165 -16.00 -5.96 -1.53
C GLN A 165 -14.52 -5.85 -1.90
N GLN A 166 -13.68 -6.77 -1.43
CA GLN A 166 -12.26 -6.84 -1.79
C GLN A 166 -11.90 -8.24 -2.23
N ASN A 167 -11.61 -8.37 -3.52
CA ASN A 167 -11.21 -9.61 -4.16
C ASN A 167 -9.69 -9.68 -4.23
N PHE A 168 -9.12 -10.60 -3.49
CA PHE A 168 -7.73 -10.99 -3.56
C PHE A 168 -7.61 -12.16 -4.53
N THR A 169 -6.85 -11.99 -5.61
CA THR A 169 -6.61 -13.04 -6.61
C THR A 169 -5.14 -13.06 -6.99
N LYS A 170 -4.68 -14.19 -7.53
CA LYS A 170 -3.34 -14.44 -8.09
C LYS A 170 -2.18 -14.45 -7.08
N GLY A 171 -2.10 -13.50 -6.16
CA GLY A 171 -0.98 -13.33 -5.23
C GLY A 171 -1.12 -14.04 -3.88
N GLN A 172 -0.43 -13.50 -2.87
CA GLN A 172 -0.44 -14.07 -1.53
C GLN A 172 -0.34 -13.05 -0.40
N PHE A 173 -0.86 -13.45 0.77
CA PHE A 173 -0.48 -12.87 2.05
C PHE A 173 0.67 -13.66 2.66
N TYR A 174 1.65 -12.95 3.19
CA TYR A 174 2.66 -13.52 4.07
C TYR A 174 2.52 -12.92 5.47
N VAL A 175 2.10 -13.72 6.44
CA VAL A 175 1.70 -13.24 7.76
C VAL A 175 2.85 -13.42 8.75
N LYS A 176 3.24 -12.31 9.38
CA LYS A 176 4.25 -12.24 10.44
C LYS A 176 3.60 -11.73 11.72
N GLY A 177 3.92 -12.35 12.85
CA GLY A 177 3.35 -11.96 14.14
C GLY A 177 1.82 -12.02 14.19
N GLN A 178 1.17 -11.06 14.86
CA GLN A 178 -0.27 -11.09 15.14
C GLN A 178 -1.01 -10.03 14.31
N SER A 179 -1.54 -10.44 13.16
CA SER A 179 -2.20 -9.52 12.21
C SER A 179 -3.71 -9.70 12.20
N PHE A 180 -4.42 -8.63 11.87
CA PHE A 180 -5.88 -8.56 11.90
C PHE A 180 -6.45 -8.17 10.54
N LEU A 181 -7.58 -8.78 10.18
CA LEU A 181 -8.44 -8.36 9.09
C LEU A 181 -9.73 -7.79 9.66
N GLU A 182 -10.14 -6.64 9.14
CA GLU A 182 -11.38 -5.97 9.49
C GLU A 182 -12.12 -5.54 8.23
N SER A 183 -13.43 -5.80 8.21
CA SER A 183 -14.31 -5.27 7.19
C SER A 183 -15.61 -4.74 7.80
N GLU A 184 -16.07 -3.60 7.31
CA GLU A 184 -17.38 -3.04 7.67
C GLU A 184 -18.56 -3.75 6.98
N ALA A 185 -18.29 -4.76 6.14
CA ALA A 185 -19.27 -5.56 5.41
C ALA A 185 -20.45 -6.02 6.27
N ARG A 186 -21.67 -5.82 5.76
CA ARG A 186 -22.92 -6.20 6.41
C ARG A 186 -23.60 -7.39 5.71
N ALA A 187 -23.23 -7.67 4.48
CA ALA A 187 -23.71 -8.80 3.68
C ALA A 187 -22.58 -9.73 3.25
N LYS A 188 -22.90 -11.00 2.92
CA LYS A 188 -21.93 -11.97 2.39
C LYS A 188 -21.41 -11.64 0.98
N THR A 189 -22.10 -10.75 0.28
CA THR A 189 -21.65 -10.21 -1.02
C THR A 189 -20.67 -9.05 -0.86
N GLU A 190 -20.47 -8.59 0.38
CA GLU A 190 -19.48 -7.60 0.78
C GLU A 190 -18.38 -8.30 1.59
N GLY A 191 -17.24 -7.63 1.76
CA GLY A 191 -16.14 -8.13 2.59
C GLY A 191 -14.97 -8.69 1.79
N ILE A 192 -14.21 -9.58 2.41
CA ILE A 192 -12.93 -10.04 1.91
C ILE A 192 -13.10 -11.38 1.21
N PHE A 193 -12.60 -11.51 -0.02
CA PHE A 193 -12.66 -12.73 -0.82
C PHE A 193 -11.25 -13.16 -1.19
N LEU A 194 -10.89 -14.40 -0.85
CA LEU A 194 -9.62 -15.02 -1.23
C LEU A 194 -9.90 -15.97 -2.39
N GLY A 195 -9.41 -15.62 -3.58
CA GLY A 195 -9.78 -16.23 -4.85
C GLY A 195 -11.14 -15.75 -5.38
N ASP A 196 -11.48 -16.14 -6.60
CA ASP A 196 -12.75 -15.78 -7.25
C ASP A 196 -13.63 -16.97 -7.63
N GLY A 197 -13.09 -18.19 -7.59
CA GLY A 197 -13.76 -19.44 -7.95
C GLY A 197 -13.91 -19.65 -9.46
N SER A 198 -13.21 -18.89 -10.30
CA SER A 198 -13.34 -18.97 -11.76
C SER A 198 -12.19 -19.73 -12.44
N SER A 199 -10.99 -19.69 -11.85
CA SER A 199 -9.79 -20.34 -12.37
C SER A 199 -8.79 -20.57 -11.25
N THR A 200 -8.01 -21.67 -11.32
CA THR A 200 -6.91 -21.92 -10.39
C THR A 200 -5.82 -20.85 -10.47
N ALA A 201 -5.70 -20.15 -11.61
CA ALA A 201 -4.80 -19.01 -11.77
C ALA A 201 -5.19 -17.81 -10.89
N ASN A 202 -6.45 -17.73 -10.46
CA ASN A 202 -6.95 -16.66 -9.61
C ASN A 202 -6.98 -17.05 -8.13
N ASN A 203 -6.46 -18.23 -7.76
CA ASN A 203 -6.28 -18.61 -6.37
C ASN A 203 -5.41 -17.57 -5.63
N PHE A 204 -5.69 -17.39 -4.35
CA PHE A 204 -4.94 -16.49 -3.48
C PHE A 204 -4.48 -17.24 -2.23
N PHE A 205 -3.18 -17.19 -1.93
CA PHE A 205 -2.58 -17.99 -0.86
C PHE A 205 -2.33 -17.17 0.40
N VAL A 206 -2.29 -17.85 1.55
CA VAL A 206 -1.94 -17.25 2.83
C VAL A 206 -0.89 -18.12 3.48
N GLU A 207 0.31 -17.58 3.62
CA GLU A 207 1.45 -18.19 4.28
C GLU A 207 1.68 -17.55 5.66
N TYR A 208 2.23 -18.32 6.60
CA TYR A 208 2.44 -17.90 7.99
C TYR A 208 3.87 -18.18 8.42
N GLU A 209 4.51 -17.20 9.06
CA GLU A 209 5.70 -17.47 9.89
C GLU A 209 5.32 -18.37 11.08
N PRO A 210 6.25 -19.18 11.61
CA PRO A 210 6.02 -19.93 12.84
C PRO A 210 5.54 -19.03 13.98
N GLY A 211 4.38 -19.35 14.55
CA GLY A 211 3.77 -18.58 15.65
C GLY A 211 2.98 -17.34 15.20
N ALA A 212 2.91 -17.05 13.91
CA ALA A 212 2.08 -15.98 13.38
C ALA A 212 0.58 -16.36 13.41
N ASN A 213 -0.28 -15.34 13.41
CA ASN A 213 -1.73 -15.49 13.33
C ASN A 213 -2.34 -14.39 12.47
N LEU A 214 -3.38 -14.76 11.72
CA LEU A 214 -4.25 -13.83 11.01
C LEU A 214 -5.68 -14.05 11.51
N LYS A 215 -6.26 -13.02 12.11
CA LYS A 215 -7.60 -13.10 12.68
C LYS A 215 -8.53 -12.10 12.01
N LEU A 216 -9.69 -12.59 11.55
CA LEU A 216 -10.82 -11.72 11.23
C LEU A 216 -11.45 -11.24 12.55
N THR A 217 -11.28 -9.97 12.89
CA THR A 217 -11.85 -9.37 14.11
C THR A 217 -13.22 -8.76 13.87
N GLN A 218 -13.51 -8.36 12.63
CA GLN A 218 -14.81 -7.81 12.21
C GLN A 218 -15.06 -8.10 10.72
N GLY A 219 -16.33 -8.32 10.35
CA GLY A 219 -16.77 -8.40 8.96
C GLY A 219 -16.98 -9.82 8.45
N GLN A 220 -16.81 -10.01 7.14
CA GLN A 220 -16.98 -11.29 6.45
C GLN A 220 -15.72 -11.62 5.64
N LEU A 221 -15.34 -12.89 5.66
CA LEU A 221 -14.31 -13.46 4.79
C LEU A 221 -14.87 -14.68 4.08
N THR A 222 -14.68 -14.74 2.76
CA THR A 222 -15.09 -15.87 1.92
C THR A 222 -13.87 -16.44 1.21
N TYR A 223 -13.68 -17.75 1.33
CA TYR A 223 -12.67 -18.49 0.58
C TYR A 223 -13.27 -19.04 -0.71
N LYS A 224 -12.65 -18.76 -1.85
CA LYS A 224 -13.10 -19.16 -3.19
C LYS A 224 -11.95 -19.66 -4.07
N ASN A 225 -10.83 -20.10 -3.50
CA ASN A 225 -9.86 -20.82 -4.31
C ASN A 225 -10.48 -22.12 -4.84
N LEU A 226 -10.07 -22.52 -6.04
CA LEU A 226 -10.38 -23.83 -6.60
C LEU A 226 -9.30 -24.82 -6.19
N ASP A 227 -9.71 -26.05 -5.86
CA ASP A 227 -8.79 -27.16 -5.67
C ASP A 227 -8.12 -27.50 -7.02
N SER A 228 -6.82 -27.79 -6.98
CA SER A 228 -6.07 -28.33 -8.13
C SER A 228 -6.25 -29.84 -8.26
#